data_AF-A0A7K2MWS8-F1
#
_entry.id   AF-A0A7K2MWS8-F1
#
_cell.length_a   1.000
_cell.length_b   1.000
_cell.length_c   1.000
_cell.angle_alpha   90.00
_cell.angle_beta   90.00
_cell.angle_gamma   90.00
#
_symmetry.space_group_name_H-M   'P 1'
#
loop_
_entity.id
_entity.type
_entity.pdbx_description
1 polymer ?
#
loop_
_entity_poly.entity_id
_entity_poly.type
_entity_poly.pdbx_seq_one_letter_code
_entity_poly.pdbx_strand_id
1 'polypeptide(L)'
;TAARHDLTREQFYFVLPDRFANGDAENDRGGLTGTRLTTGYDPTDKGFYQGGDLKGLTRKLDYIKGLGTTAIWMAPLFKNQPVQGTGKDASAGYHGYWITDFTQVDPHFGTNQDLKNLVSKAHAKGMKVFFDVITNHTADV
;
A
#
# COMPACT_ATOMS: atom_id res chain seq x y z
N THR A 1 -5.27 19.33 18.71
CA THR A 1 -5.17 20.14 17.47
C THR A 1 -3.73 20.29 16.96
N ALA A 2 -2.86 19.29 17.15
CA ALA A 2 -1.39 19.46 17.05
C ALA A 2 -0.73 19.10 15.69
N ALA A 3 -1.49 18.97 14.60
CA ALA A 3 -0.97 18.35 13.36
C ALA A 3 -0.61 19.32 12.22
N ARG A 4 -0.64 20.64 12.43
CA ARG A 4 -0.37 21.62 11.35
C ARG A 4 0.72 22.62 11.71
N HIS A 5 1.88 22.14 12.16
CA HIS A 5 3.12 22.89 11.97
C HIS A 5 3.64 22.70 10.54
N ASP A 6 4.45 23.65 10.07
CA ASP A 6 5.02 23.71 8.73
C ASP A 6 5.68 22.39 8.30
N LEU A 7 5.50 22.02 7.03
CA LEU A 7 5.97 20.76 6.43
C LEU A 7 7.50 20.73 6.24
N THR A 8 8.16 21.88 6.29
CA THR A 8 9.61 22.05 6.05
C THR A 8 10.51 21.30 7.05
N ARG A 9 9.95 20.78 8.15
CA ARG A 9 10.69 20.06 9.20
C ARG A 9 10.39 18.56 9.26
N GLU A 10 9.64 18.02 8.31
CA GLU A 10 9.28 16.61 8.33
C GLU A 10 10.41 15.71 7.80
N GLN A 11 10.65 14.60 8.49
CA GLN A 11 11.46 13.49 7.99
C GLN A 11 10.51 12.43 7.45
N PHE A 12 10.58 12.20 6.13
CA PHE A 12 9.71 11.27 5.42
C PHE A 12 10.31 9.86 5.38
N TYR A 13 9.46 8.87 5.62
CA TYR A 13 9.72 7.48 5.28
C TYR A 13 8.79 7.08 4.15
N PHE A 14 9.37 6.87 2.96
CA PHE A 14 8.62 6.34 1.82
C PHE A 14 8.42 4.84 2.01
N VAL A 15 7.20 4.36 1.78
CA VAL A 15 6.87 2.94 1.87
C VAL A 15 6.02 2.51 0.68
N LEU A 16 6.46 1.41 0.06
CA LEU A 16 5.66 0.61 -0.84
C LEU A 16 5.00 -0.50 -0.01
N PRO A 17 3.68 -0.47 0.25
CA PRO A 17 3.02 -1.38 1.19
C PRO A 17 3.35 -2.85 0.93
N ASP A 18 3.25 -3.31 -0.32
CA ASP A 18 3.51 -4.69 -0.76
C ASP A 18 4.89 -5.24 -0.34
N ARG A 19 5.88 -4.36 -0.16
CA ARG A 19 7.28 -4.73 0.07
C ARG A 19 7.77 -4.48 1.48
N PHE A 20 6.88 -4.10 2.39
CA PHE A 20 7.30 -3.65 3.73
C PHE A 20 7.07 -4.69 4.82
N ALA A 21 5.81 -5.07 5.07
CA ALA A 21 5.47 -6.04 6.09
C ALA A 21 4.11 -6.66 5.80
N ASN A 22 4.05 -7.99 5.76
CA ASN A 22 2.78 -8.74 5.70
C ASN A 22 2.22 -8.88 7.13
N GLY A 23 1.06 -8.30 7.36
CA GLY A 23 0.33 -8.35 8.63
C GLY A 23 -0.86 -9.29 8.61
N ASP A 24 -1.34 -9.68 7.44
CA ASP A 24 -2.54 -10.47 7.22
C ASP A 24 -2.51 -11.29 5.91
N ALA A 25 -1.93 -12.49 5.98
CA ALA A 25 -1.82 -13.38 4.83
C ALA A 25 -3.17 -13.82 4.22
N GLU A 26 -4.32 -13.57 4.88
CA GLU A 26 -5.63 -13.88 4.31
C GLU A 26 -5.96 -12.98 3.11
N ASN A 27 -5.34 -11.79 3.02
CA ASN A 27 -5.58 -10.84 1.93
C ASN A 27 -4.53 -10.92 0.81
N ASP A 28 -3.52 -11.78 0.92
CA ASP A 28 -2.39 -11.90 -0.03
C ASP A 28 -2.83 -12.08 -1.49
N ARG A 29 -4.01 -12.66 -1.73
CA ARG A 29 -4.58 -12.90 -3.06
C ARG A 29 -5.71 -11.93 -3.44
N GLY A 30 -5.93 -10.89 -2.64
CA GLY A 30 -6.96 -9.88 -2.88
C GLY A 30 -8.39 -10.42 -2.92
N GLY A 31 -8.66 -11.54 -2.25
CA GLY A 31 -9.95 -12.24 -2.30
C GLY A 31 -10.23 -12.98 -3.62
N LEU A 32 -9.23 -13.08 -4.51
CA LEU A 32 -9.32 -13.78 -5.79
C LEU A 32 -8.86 -15.24 -5.65
N THR A 33 -9.35 -16.08 -6.56
CA THR A 33 -8.95 -17.49 -6.66
C THR A 33 -8.26 -17.76 -8.00
N GLY A 34 -7.54 -18.86 -8.09
CA GLY A 34 -6.82 -19.26 -9.29
C GLY A 34 -5.32 -19.05 -9.22
N THR A 35 -4.72 -18.73 -10.36
CA THR A 35 -3.25 -18.69 -10.52
C THR A 35 -2.68 -17.31 -10.17
N ARG A 36 -1.35 -17.19 -10.16
CA ARG A 36 -0.67 -15.88 -10.07
C ARG A 36 -1.08 -14.91 -11.18
N LEU A 37 -1.47 -15.40 -12.36
CA LEU A 37 -1.94 -14.56 -13.47
C LEU A 37 -3.40 -14.09 -13.30
N THR A 38 -4.08 -14.57 -12.27
CA THR A 38 -5.44 -14.14 -11.90
C THR A 38 -5.42 -13.33 -10.62
N THR A 39 -4.72 -13.83 -9.60
CA THR A 39 -4.63 -13.22 -8.28
C THR A 39 -3.57 -12.13 -8.22
N GLY A 40 -2.55 -12.15 -9.08
CA GLY A 40 -1.40 -11.25 -8.98
C GLY A 40 -0.41 -11.62 -7.87
N TYR A 41 -0.68 -12.64 -7.05
CA TYR A 41 0.19 -13.02 -5.93
C TYR A 41 1.22 -14.07 -6.32
N ASP A 42 2.49 -13.75 -6.13
CA ASP A 42 3.62 -14.67 -6.14
C ASP A 42 4.78 -14.04 -5.37
N PRO A 43 5.01 -14.43 -4.10
CA PRO A 43 6.05 -13.81 -3.26
C PRO A 43 7.47 -14.13 -3.73
N THR A 44 7.64 -15.06 -4.69
CA THR A 44 8.94 -15.40 -5.27
C THR A 44 9.29 -14.56 -6.50
N ASP A 45 8.33 -13.80 -7.03
CA ASP A 45 8.51 -12.97 -8.22
C ASP A 45 8.37 -11.47 -7.90
N LYS A 46 9.37 -10.68 -8.26
CA LYS A 46 9.38 -9.22 -8.02
C LYS A 46 8.32 -8.48 -8.84
N GLY A 47 7.81 -9.08 -9.92
CA GLY A 47 6.74 -8.53 -10.74
C GLY A 47 5.35 -8.73 -10.14
N PHE A 48 5.24 -9.42 -9.00
CA PHE A 48 3.95 -9.85 -8.44
C PHE A 48 3.80 -9.33 -7.00
N TYR A 49 2.57 -9.38 -6.47
CA TYR A 49 2.30 -9.07 -5.06
C TYR A 49 3.07 -10.05 -4.17
N GLN A 50 3.67 -9.53 -3.10
CA GLN A 50 4.45 -10.26 -2.11
C GLN A 50 3.80 -10.25 -0.73
N GLY A 51 2.66 -9.58 -0.58
CA GLY A 51 1.76 -9.69 0.58
C GLY A 51 1.96 -8.61 1.64
N GLY A 52 2.79 -7.60 1.41
CA GLY A 52 2.86 -6.47 2.33
C GLY A 52 1.56 -5.66 2.34
N ASP A 53 1.09 -5.28 3.53
CA ASP A 53 -0.26 -4.73 3.69
C ASP A 53 -0.35 -3.61 4.76
N LEU A 54 -1.53 -2.98 4.87
CA LEU A 54 -1.77 -1.88 5.81
C LEU A 54 -1.73 -2.30 7.28
N LYS A 55 -2.08 -3.56 7.62
CA LYS A 55 -1.98 -4.08 8.98
C LYS A 55 -0.52 -4.29 9.37
N GLY A 56 0.30 -4.81 8.45
CA GLY A 56 1.74 -4.98 8.63
C GLY A 56 2.44 -3.64 8.82
N LEU A 57 2.15 -2.64 7.97
CA LEU A 57 2.64 -1.27 8.15
C LEU A 57 2.18 -0.68 9.49
N THR A 58 0.92 -0.87 9.87
CA THR A 58 0.40 -0.42 11.17
C THR A 58 1.17 -1.01 12.35
N ARG A 59 1.53 -2.30 12.31
CA ARG A 59 2.32 -2.97 13.35
C ARG A 59 3.77 -2.47 13.43
N LYS A 60 4.27 -1.84 12.38
CA LYS A 60 5.65 -1.34 12.26
C LYS A 60 5.78 0.17 12.46
N LEU A 61 4.71 0.88 12.84
CA LEU A 61 4.78 2.32 13.12
C LEU A 61 5.81 2.67 14.22
N ASP A 62 6.00 1.81 15.23
CA ASP A 62 7.02 2.03 16.27
C ASP A 62 8.44 1.89 15.73
N TYR A 63 8.66 0.96 14.80
CA TYR A 63 9.93 0.86 14.08
C TYR A 63 10.22 2.14 13.28
N ILE A 64 9.26 2.60 12.48
CA ILE A 64 9.42 3.81 11.66
C ILE A 64 9.66 5.03 12.56
N LYS A 65 8.88 5.17 13.64
CA LYS A 65 9.06 6.28 14.60
C LYS A 65 10.44 6.24 15.27
N GLY A 66 10.93 5.04 15.60
CA GLY A 66 12.24 4.83 16.22
C GLY A 66 13.42 5.28 15.36
N LEU A 67 13.24 5.38 14.04
CA LEU A 67 14.24 5.93 13.12
C LEU A 67 14.33 7.47 13.17
N GLY A 68 13.48 8.14 13.96
CA GLY A 68 13.39 9.60 14.01
C GLY A 68 12.38 10.20 13.01
N THR A 69 11.73 9.36 12.20
CA THR A 69 10.75 9.77 11.19
C THR A 69 9.52 10.45 11.81
N THR A 70 9.03 11.47 11.11
CA THR A 70 7.85 12.25 11.51
C THR A 70 6.71 12.20 10.48
N ALA A 71 6.96 11.70 9.27
CA ALA A 71 5.94 11.52 8.25
C ALA A 71 6.12 10.20 7.47
N ILE A 72 5.01 9.55 7.12
CA ILE A 72 4.99 8.41 6.20
C ILE A 72 4.47 8.90 4.86
N TRP A 73 5.16 8.56 3.77
CA TRP A 73 4.66 8.71 2.40
C TRP A 73 4.43 7.33 1.82
N MET A 74 3.18 7.01 1.49
CA MET A 74 2.82 5.72 0.90
C MET A 74 2.65 5.83 -0.61
N ALA A 75 3.14 4.81 -1.32
CA ALA A 75 2.75 4.52 -2.70
C ALA A 75 1.22 4.40 -2.83
N PRO A 76 0.66 4.49 -4.05
CA PRO A 76 -0.79 4.39 -4.25
C PRO A 76 -1.33 3.06 -3.72
N LEU A 77 -2.51 3.11 -3.12
CA LEU A 77 -3.10 1.98 -2.39
C LEU A 77 -4.54 1.70 -2.78
N PHE A 78 -5.07 2.41 -3.78
CA PHE A 78 -6.42 2.20 -4.27
C PHE A 78 -6.51 0.94 -5.13
N LYS A 79 -7.73 0.44 -5.34
CA LYS A 79 -7.96 -0.82 -6.06
C LYS A 79 -7.35 -0.81 -7.45
N ASN A 80 -6.51 -1.80 -7.75
CA ASN A 80 -5.77 -1.94 -8.99
C ASN A 80 -6.35 -3.04 -9.88
N GLN A 81 -5.96 -3.04 -11.16
CA GLN A 81 -6.01 -4.27 -11.97
C GLN A 81 -4.98 -5.26 -11.41
N PRO A 82 -5.37 -6.49 -11.01
CA PRO A 82 -4.46 -7.42 -10.34
C PRO A 82 -3.27 -7.81 -11.22
N VAL A 83 -3.48 -8.02 -12.52
CA VAL A 83 -2.46 -8.45 -13.48
C VAL A 83 -2.68 -7.75 -14.83
N GLN A 84 -1.60 -7.33 -15.47
CA GLN A 84 -1.57 -6.87 -16.85
C GLN A 84 -0.38 -7.49 -17.60
N GLY A 85 -0.38 -7.35 -18.92
CA GLY A 85 0.64 -7.95 -19.79
C GLY A 85 0.38 -9.43 -20.10
N THR A 86 1.24 -10.03 -20.92
CA THR A 86 1.12 -11.44 -21.33
C THR A 86 2.49 -12.11 -21.41
N GLY A 87 2.51 -13.44 -21.26
CA GLY A 87 3.74 -14.22 -21.34
C GLY A 87 4.80 -13.74 -20.35
N LYS A 88 6.00 -13.43 -20.86
CA LYS A 88 7.13 -12.93 -20.05
C LYS A 88 6.93 -11.50 -19.53
N ASP A 89 6.00 -10.75 -20.12
CA ASP A 89 5.75 -9.34 -19.80
C ASP A 89 4.55 -9.20 -18.84
N ALA A 90 3.98 -10.32 -18.37
CA ALA A 90 2.92 -10.31 -17.36
C ALA A 90 3.45 -9.87 -15.99
N SER A 91 2.77 -8.91 -15.36
CA SER A 91 3.11 -8.34 -14.04
C SER A 91 1.84 -7.99 -13.29
N ALA A 92 1.94 -7.83 -11.96
CA ALA A 92 0.84 -7.50 -11.08
C ALA A 92 0.81 -6.02 -10.68
N GLY A 93 -0.36 -5.54 -10.25
CA GLY A 93 -0.59 -4.16 -9.79
C GLY A 93 -0.01 -3.80 -8.42
N TYR A 94 0.99 -4.54 -7.93
CA TYR A 94 1.58 -4.38 -6.59
C TYR A 94 2.12 -2.99 -6.28
N HIS A 95 2.48 -2.23 -7.32
CA HIS A 95 3.01 -0.88 -7.21
C HIS A 95 1.91 0.18 -7.04
N GLY A 96 0.65 -0.16 -7.28
CA GLY A 96 -0.51 0.69 -7.01
C GLY A 96 -0.93 1.64 -8.13
N TYR A 97 -0.19 1.71 -9.24
CA TYR A 97 -0.39 2.70 -10.32
C TYR A 97 -1.43 2.30 -11.38
N TRP A 98 -1.97 1.08 -11.35
CA TRP A 98 -2.98 0.58 -12.29
C TRP A 98 -4.38 0.66 -11.66
N ILE A 99 -4.80 1.85 -11.25
CA ILE A 99 -6.03 2.04 -10.48
C ILE A 99 -7.27 1.79 -11.35
N THR A 100 -8.24 1.07 -10.79
CA THR A 100 -9.59 0.83 -11.35
C THR A 100 -10.70 1.49 -10.53
N ASP A 101 -10.48 1.71 -9.23
CA ASP A 101 -11.42 2.40 -8.36
C ASP A 101 -10.67 3.21 -7.29
N PHE A 102 -10.74 4.55 -7.40
CA PHE A 102 -10.10 5.50 -6.50
C PHE A 102 -10.77 5.63 -5.11
N THR A 103 -11.88 4.93 -4.87
CA THR A 103 -12.66 5.05 -3.63
C THR A 103 -12.43 3.90 -2.65
N GLN A 104 -11.81 2.82 -3.12
CA GLN A 104 -11.56 1.61 -2.35
C GLN A 104 -10.07 1.33 -2.25
N VAL A 105 -9.60 0.98 -1.06
CA VAL A 105 -8.30 0.34 -0.86
C VAL A 105 -8.24 -0.95 -1.67
N ASP A 106 -7.07 -1.24 -2.24
CA ASP A 106 -6.84 -2.52 -2.92
C ASP A 106 -7.02 -3.69 -1.94
N PRO A 107 -7.82 -4.72 -2.28
CA PRO A 107 -8.02 -5.88 -1.42
C PRO A 107 -6.72 -6.60 -1.01
N HIS A 108 -5.63 -6.50 -1.79
CA HIS A 108 -4.32 -7.04 -1.41
C HIS A 108 -3.68 -6.27 -0.26
N PHE A 109 -4.03 -4.99 -0.06
CA PHE A 109 -3.50 -4.15 1.01
C PHE A 109 -4.40 -4.08 2.24
N GLY A 110 -5.68 -4.46 2.10
CA GLY A 110 -6.66 -4.50 3.17
C GLY A 110 -7.94 -3.72 2.83
N THR A 111 -8.50 -3.04 3.83
CA THR A 111 -9.80 -2.35 3.70
C THR A 111 -9.68 -0.84 3.95
N ASN A 112 -10.72 -0.09 3.57
CA ASN A 112 -10.87 1.32 3.96
C ASN A 112 -10.83 1.51 5.49
N GLN A 113 -11.24 0.50 6.26
CA GLN A 113 -11.16 0.56 7.73
C GLN A 113 -9.73 0.36 8.23
N ASP A 114 -8.93 -0.50 7.59
CA ASP A 114 -7.51 -0.66 7.90
C ASP A 114 -6.74 0.64 7.61
N LEU A 115 -7.07 1.32 6.52
CA LEU A 115 -6.49 2.64 6.21
C LEU A 115 -6.83 3.68 7.29
N LYS A 116 -8.10 3.78 7.71
CA LYS A 116 -8.51 4.68 8.80
C LYS A 116 -7.76 4.36 10.10
N ASN A 117 -7.58 3.08 10.41
CA ASN A 117 -6.86 2.62 11.59
C ASN A 117 -5.36 2.99 11.53
N LEU A 118 -4.70 2.77 10.38
CA LEU A 118 -3.31 3.16 10.16
C LEU A 118 -3.13 4.68 10.39
N VAL A 119 -3.96 5.50 9.75
CA VAL A 119 -3.91 6.97 9.87
C VAL A 119 -4.14 7.40 11.32
N SER A 120 -5.14 6.83 12.00
CA SER A 120 -5.42 7.13 13.41
C SER A 120 -4.21 6.80 14.30
N LYS A 121 -3.60 5.63 14.13
CA LYS A 121 -2.43 5.20 14.93
C LYS A 121 -1.17 5.99 14.61
N ALA A 122 -0.94 6.35 13.35
CA ALA A 122 0.17 7.23 12.97
C ALA A 122 0.02 8.62 13.62
N HIS A 123 -1.18 9.22 13.55
CA HIS A 123 -1.46 10.50 14.20
C HIS A 123 -1.32 10.45 15.72
N ALA A 124 -1.74 9.35 16.37
CA ALA A 124 -1.55 9.17 17.81
C ALA A 124 -0.07 9.13 18.22
N LYS A 125 0.84 8.78 17.29
CA LYS A 125 2.31 8.82 17.47
C LYS A 125 2.94 10.15 17.02
N GLY A 126 2.12 11.14 16.67
CA GLY A 126 2.57 12.41 16.12
C GLY A 126 3.23 12.29 14.76
N MET A 127 2.85 11.30 13.95
CA MET A 127 3.34 11.11 12.58
C MET A 127 2.29 11.56 11.57
N LYS A 128 2.69 12.31 10.54
CA LYS A 128 1.83 12.66 9.40
C LYS A 128 1.77 11.51 8.37
N VAL A 129 0.70 11.46 7.59
CA VAL A 129 0.51 10.47 6.52
C VAL A 129 0.24 11.18 5.20
N PHE A 130 1.01 10.83 4.18
CA PHE A 130 0.91 11.34 2.81
C PHE A 130 0.63 10.18 1.86
N PHE A 131 -0.22 10.44 0.89
CA PHE A 131 -0.61 9.49 -0.15
C PHE A 131 -0.12 9.97 -1.49
N ASP A 132 0.42 9.06 -2.28
CA ASP A 132 0.56 9.27 -3.70
C ASP A 132 -0.83 9.16 -4.36
N VAL A 133 -1.24 10.18 -5.12
CA VAL A 133 -2.55 10.27 -5.77
C VAL A 133 -2.34 10.47 -7.26
N ILE A 134 -2.81 9.51 -8.06
CA ILE A 134 -2.53 9.43 -9.48
C ILE A 134 -3.74 9.95 -10.27
N THR A 135 -3.64 11.16 -10.79
CA THR A 135 -4.73 11.80 -11.57
C THR A 135 -4.49 11.76 -13.09
N ASN A 136 -3.35 11.24 -13.52
CA ASN A 136 -2.95 11.25 -14.93
C ASN A 136 -3.52 10.09 -15.74
N HIS A 137 -3.69 8.91 -15.15
CA HIS A 137 -4.07 7.68 -15.85
C HIS A 137 -4.84 6.71 -14.95
N THR A 138 -5.41 5.68 -15.58
CA THR A 138 -6.01 4.49 -14.96
C THR A 138 -5.27 3.23 -15.43
N ALA A 139 -5.71 2.05 -14.99
CA ALA A 139 -5.33 0.80 -15.62
C ALA A 139 -5.76 0.71 -17.10
N ASP A 140 -5.11 -0.19 -17.85
CA ASP A 140 -5.65 -0.71 -19.10
C ASP A 140 -6.82 -1.65 -18.75
N VAL A 141 -8.01 -1.38 -19.31
CA VAL A 141 -9.27 -2.10 -19.04
C VAL A 141 -9.86 -2.74 -20.29
#